data_AF-A0A7C2I0A6-F1
#
_entry.id   AF-A0A7C2I0A6-F1
#
_cell.length_a   1.000
_cell.length_b   1.000
_cell.length_c   1.000
_cell.angle_alpha   90.00
_cell.angle_beta   90.00
_cell.angle_gamma   90.00
#
_symmetry.space_group_name_H-M   'P 1'
#
loop_
_entity.id
_entity.type
_entity.pdbx_description
1 polymer ?
#
loop_
_entity_poly.entity_id
_entity_poly.type
_entity_poly.pdbx_seq_one_letter_code
_entity_poly.pdbx_strand_id
1 'polypeptide(L)'
;MDHKKKLILFTRLVRILVFAFVVFQYLLTRENYQANLVIPVLAGLGVFYLIMDAIVYYVPEKRFKITCLGLMFMEMFLVSLLLYFTRNAPLHDLDYLYALPIANVALWFGLKEGFAFGALGSAFYTGTLILSDRFLWAGNEVNLVGRYFFFFLIPILIGYLAEFTERESREKTRRTVELTALSGFATVFDSTLIESKVYANLCNAVSRSLNPDVVLAFRLDDAEGNLVVAASSGISESETNLVVEADYGIAGKVLREREPILVRNTDLEPDYRQLLESQRIRSAVYAPLKWRDETYGVVFAGNQSKDSFGEHDCNLLAALSVQAALAIHNSRLYSDLEDRIGELHAIFEIDKAITSAIDLETVLQQIVQMSIGLLDAKISSIMLLDEESEELVIAAAHGLSESYIRKGSIKVGESIAGRVIREGRPIAVSDITADSRHVYSDQARLEGLCSLLSVPLSLKDRVIGVLNIYTDEP
;
A
#
# COMPACT_ATOMS: atom_id res chain seq x y z
N MET A 1 42.37 6.08 56.26
CA MET A 1 41.15 6.24 55.45
C MET A 1 40.03 6.69 56.36
N ASP A 2 39.50 7.88 56.11
CA ASP A 2 38.45 8.57 56.87
C ASP A 2 37.26 7.63 57.21
N HIS A 3 36.71 7.71 58.44
CA HIS A 3 35.63 6.84 58.90
C HIS A 3 34.42 6.87 57.95
N LYS A 4 34.16 8.04 57.34
CA LYS A 4 33.15 8.24 56.28
C LYS A 4 33.41 7.37 55.05
N LYS A 5 34.66 7.31 54.56
CA LYS A 5 35.04 6.47 53.42
C LYS A 5 34.96 4.97 53.74
N LYS A 6 35.35 4.54 54.95
CA LYS A 6 35.21 3.13 55.39
C LYS A 6 33.75 2.69 55.46
N LEU A 7 32.86 3.56 55.97
CA LEU A 7 31.44 3.27 56.06
C LEU A 7 30.77 3.20 54.68
N ILE A 8 31.18 4.07 53.75
CA ILE A 8 30.75 4.04 52.33
C ILE A 8 31.26 2.78 51.63
N LEU A 9 32.51 2.36 51.88
CA LEU A 9 33.07 1.15 51.28
C LEU A 9 32.40 -0.11 51.82
N PHE A 10 32.12 -0.15 53.13
CA PHE A 10 31.41 -1.25 53.78
C PHE A 10 29.99 -1.40 53.23
N THR A 11 29.25 -0.30 53.11
CA THR A 11 27.92 -0.33 52.47
C THR A 11 28.01 -0.78 51.01
N ARG A 12 29.01 -0.34 50.23
CA ARG A 12 29.23 -0.80 48.84
C ARG A 12 29.52 -2.29 48.73
N LEU A 13 30.34 -2.85 49.62
CA LEU A 13 30.71 -4.27 49.59
C LEU A 13 29.52 -5.18 49.93
N VAL A 14 28.72 -4.78 50.93
CA VAL A 14 27.47 -5.46 51.28
C VAL A 14 26.51 -5.48 50.07
N ARG A 15 26.47 -4.40 49.29
CA ARG A 15 25.60 -4.28 48.09
C ARG A 15 26.00 -5.20 46.94
N ILE A 16 27.29 -5.39 46.67
CA ILE A 16 27.79 -6.31 45.62
C ILE A 16 27.46 -7.77 45.98
N LEU A 17 27.58 -8.13 47.27
CA LEU A 17 27.26 -9.47 47.75
C LEU A 17 25.76 -9.79 47.64
N VAL A 18 24.89 -8.83 47.96
CA VAL A 18 23.44 -8.99 47.76
C VAL A 18 23.10 -9.15 46.27
N PHE A 19 23.79 -8.44 45.37
CA PHE A 19 23.60 -8.57 43.92
C PHE A 19 23.96 -9.95 43.36
N ALA A 20 25.17 -10.45 43.66
CA ALA A 20 25.62 -11.76 43.20
C ALA A 20 24.71 -12.89 43.71
N PHE A 21 24.21 -12.74 44.94
CA PHE A 21 23.29 -13.70 45.54
C PHE A 21 21.92 -13.72 44.86
N VAL A 22 21.36 -12.57 44.48
CA VAL A 22 20.06 -12.49 43.76
C VAL A 22 20.16 -13.06 42.34
N VAL A 23 21.24 -12.77 41.60
CA VAL A 23 21.47 -13.33 40.26
C VAL A 23 21.68 -14.85 40.31
N PHE A 24 22.43 -15.33 41.30
CA PHE A 24 22.66 -16.76 41.53
C PHE A 24 21.36 -17.49 41.89
N GLN A 25 20.53 -16.91 42.77
CA GLN A 25 19.22 -17.46 43.12
C GLN A 25 18.28 -17.51 41.91
N TYR A 26 18.25 -16.46 41.08
CA TYR A 26 17.43 -16.41 39.86
C TYR A 26 17.86 -17.43 38.79
N LEU A 27 19.18 -17.60 38.57
CA LEU A 27 19.70 -18.58 37.62
C LEU A 27 19.43 -20.02 38.06
N LEU A 28 19.44 -20.29 39.37
CA LEU A 28 19.15 -21.62 39.93
C LEU A 28 17.66 -21.97 40.01
N THR A 29 16.76 -20.97 40.02
CA THR A 29 15.31 -21.16 40.14
C THR A 29 14.57 -21.19 38.80
N ARG A 30 15.28 -21.04 37.66
CA ARG A 30 14.69 -21.00 36.31
C ARG A 30 13.90 -22.26 35.94
N GLU A 31 14.23 -23.43 36.50
CA GLU A 31 13.59 -24.69 36.10
C GLU A 31 12.54 -25.24 37.07
N ASN A 32 12.46 -24.77 38.32
CA ASN A 32 11.60 -25.39 39.32
C ASN A 32 10.72 -24.40 40.09
N TYR A 33 9.45 -24.40 39.69
CA TYR A 33 8.26 -24.37 40.53
C TYR A 33 7.60 -23.06 40.98
N GLN A 34 6.27 -23.17 40.94
CA GLN A 34 5.26 -22.33 41.54
C GLN A 34 5.36 -22.29 43.08
N ALA A 35 4.98 -21.13 43.61
CA ALA A 35 4.38 -20.85 44.92
C ALA A 35 5.23 -20.96 46.22
N ASN A 36 5.41 -19.77 46.80
CA ASN A 36 5.40 -19.40 48.23
C ASN A 36 6.66 -19.60 49.10
N LEU A 37 7.03 -18.47 49.73
CA LEU A 37 8.14 -18.20 50.68
C LEU A 37 9.53 -18.19 49.99
N VAL A 38 10.34 -17.13 50.00
CA VAL A 38 10.77 -16.28 51.13
C VAL A 38 11.26 -14.89 50.61
N ILE A 39 10.90 -13.85 51.36
CA ILE A 39 11.31 -12.43 51.35
C ILE A 39 12.20 -12.22 52.61
N PRO A 40 12.99 -11.16 52.88
CA PRO A 40 13.84 -10.20 52.12
C PRO A 40 15.26 -10.00 52.74
N VAL A 41 16.28 -9.52 52.01
CA VAL A 41 17.28 -8.56 52.56
C VAL A 41 17.78 -7.60 51.46
N LEU A 42 17.23 -6.38 51.56
CA LEU A 42 17.67 -5.05 51.10
C LEU A 42 19.20 -4.80 50.97
N ALA A 43 19.72 -3.74 50.37
CA ALA A 43 19.33 -2.73 49.40
C ALA A 43 20.52 -1.74 49.29
N GLY A 44 20.75 -1.16 48.12
CA GLY A 44 21.25 0.22 48.02
C GLY A 44 22.15 0.55 46.82
N LEU A 45 21.84 1.70 46.24
CA LEU A 45 22.66 2.59 45.39
C LEU A 45 22.91 2.22 43.91
N GLY A 46 21.97 2.63 43.07
CA GLY A 46 22.17 3.68 42.05
C GLY A 46 22.79 3.28 40.70
N VAL A 47 23.68 2.29 40.66
CA VAL A 47 24.29 1.82 39.38
C VAL A 47 23.41 0.78 38.68
N PHE A 48 22.44 0.23 39.41
CA PHE A 48 21.46 -0.75 38.96
C PHE A 48 20.46 -0.24 37.90
N TYR A 49 20.37 1.08 37.73
CA TYR A 49 19.28 1.76 37.02
C TYR A 49 19.25 1.51 35.50
N LEU A 50 20.42 1.29 34.88
CA LEU A 50 20.52 1.14 33.42
C LEU A 50 20.34 -0.31 32.95
N ILE A 51 20.51 -1.30 33.83
CA ILE A 51 20.44 -2.73 33.48
C ILE A 51 19.06 -3.30 33.84
N MET A 52 18.37 -2.75 34.85
CA MET A 52 17.02 -3.19 35.25
C MET A 52 15.90 -2.75 34.29
N ASP A 53 16.09 -1.66 33.56
CA ASP A 53 15.12 -1.17 32.56
C ASP A 53 14.87 -2.21 31.45
N ALA A 54 15.91 -2.99 31.12
CA ALA A 54 15.84 -4.08 30.14
C ALA A 54 15.09 -5.33 30.64
N ILE A 55 14.96 -5.52 31.97
CA ILE A 55 14.39 -6.74 32.56
C ILE A 55 12.89 -6.57 32.89
N VAL A 56 12.45 -5.35 33.22
CA VAL A 56 11.06 -5.06 33.64
C VAL A 56 10.05 -5.16 32.50
N TYR A 57 10.51 -5.06 31.24
CA TYR A 57 9.65 -5.24 30.06
C TYR A 57 8.97 -6.63 29.98
N TYR A 58 9.27 -7.57 30.88
CA TYR A 58 8.90 -8.98 30.79
C TYR A 58 8.10 -9.59 31.96
N VAL A 59 7.70 -8.84 33.01
CA VAL A 59 6.99 -9.41 34.20
C VAL A 59 5.65 -8.70 34.48
N PRO A 60 4.56 -9.43 34.79
CA PRO A 60 3.24 -8.82 34.99
C PRO A 60 3.15 -7.82 36.17
N GLU A 61 2.58 -6.66 35.86
CA GLU A 61 2.71 -5.35 36.50
C GLU A 61 2.29 -5.29 38.00
N LYS A 62 1.23 -5.98 38.41
CA LYS A 62 0.62 -5.80 39.75
C LYS A 62 1.42 -6.42 40.90
N ARG A 63 1.93 -7.64 40.74
CA ARG A 63 2.68 -8.32 41.83
C ARG A 63 4.07 -7.74 42.01
N PHE A 64 4.69 -7.33 40.90
CA PHE A 64 5.95 -6.61 40.90
C PHE A 64 5.82 -5.27 41.64
N LYS A 65 4.79 -4.46 41.33
CA LYS A 65 4.51 -3.18 42.00
C LYS A 65 4.39 -3.29 43.52
N ILE A 66 3.63 -4.26 44.03
CA ILE A 66 3.47 -4.48 45.48
C ILE A 66 4.80 -4.87 46.15
N THR A 67 5.59 -5.71 45.48
CA THR A 67 6.89 -6.19 46.00
C THR A 67 7.91 -5.06 46.08
N CYS A 68 7.97 -4.20 45.04
CA CYS A 68 8.82 -3.01 45.01
C CYS A 68 8.43 -2.00 46.10
N LEU A 69 7.13 -1.73 46.29
CA LEU A 69 6.65 -0.84 47.36
C LEU A 69 7.04 -1.36 48.75
N GLY A 70 6.93 -2.66 48.99
CA GLY A 70 7.35 -3.28 50.26
C GLY A 70 8.86 -3.17 50.52
N LEU A 71 9.68 -3.37 49.49
CA LEU A 71 11.14 -3.20 49.59
C LEU A 71 11.53 -1.75 49.90
N MET A 72 10.90 -0.78 49.25
CA MET A 72 11.18 0.65 49.50
C MET A 72 10.73 1.08 50.91
N PHE A 73 9.69 0.45 51.47
CA PHE A 73 9.25 0.73 52.83
C PHE A 73 10.25 0.20 53.87
N MET A 74 10.78 -1.00 53.61
CA MET A 74 11.84 -1.57 54.44
C MET A 74 13.15 -0.77 54.36
N GLU A 75 13.45 -0.14 53.21
CA GLU A 75 14.60 0.75 53.06
C GLU A 75 14.44 2.01 53.92
N MET A 76 13.24 2.63 53.92
CA MET A 76 12.93 3.73 54.83
C MET A 76 13.07 3.33 56.30
N PHE A 77 12.60 2.14 56.67
CA PHE A 77 12.74 1.64 58.04
C PHE A 77 14.21 1.45 58.45
N LEU A 78 15.05 0.90 57.57
CA LEU A 78 16.49 0.76 57.82
C LEU A 78 17.20 2.11 57.98
N VAL A 79 16.86 3.10 57.16
CA VAL A 79 17.37 4.47 57.30
C VAL A 79 16.93 5.09 58.63
N SER A 80 15.68 4.84 59.04
CA SER A 80 15.14 5.24 60.34
C SER A 80 15.94 4.65 61.51
N LEU A 81 16.19 3.34 61.44
CA LEU A 81 16.94 2.60 62.45
C LEU A 81 18.40 3.09 62.55
N LEU A 82 19.03 3.35 61.41
CA LEU A 82 20.40 3.87 61.33
C LEU A 82 20.52 5.23 62.04
N LEU A 83 19.56 6.14 61.80
CA LEU A 83 19.55 7.46 62.43
C LEU A 83 19.30 7.36 63.94
N TYR A 84 18.44 6.43 64.37
CA TYR A 84 18.22 6.16 65.78
C TYR A 84 19.48 5.65 66.49
N PHE A 85 20.20 4.68 65.91
CA PHE A 85 21.42 4.13 66.53
C PHE A 85 22.63 5.07 66.45
N THR A 86 22.67 5.96 65.45
CA THR A 86 23.74 6.96 65.31
C THR A 86 23.43 8.27 66.07
N ARG A 87 22.49 8.24 67.03
CA ARG A 87 22.02 9.41 67.79
C ARG A 87 23.11 10.25 68.44
N ASN A 88 24.23 9.64 68.82
CA ASN A 88 25.36 10.29 69.51
C ASN A 88 26.51 10.74 68.57
N ALA A 89 26.40 10.50 67.26
CA ALA A 89 27.41 10.87 66.28
C ALA A 89 27.02 12.18 65.56
N PRO A 90 27.99 13.03 65.14
CA PRO A 90 27.75 14.32 64.49
C PRO A 90 27.31 14.19 63.01
N LEU A 91 26.55 13.15 62.69
CA LEU A 91 26.02 12.87 61.35
C LEU A 91 24.74 13.67 61.08
N HIS A 92 24.78 14.99 61.30
CA HIS A 92 23.63 15.89 61.31
C HIS A 92 22.94 16.10 59.95
N ASP A 93 23.53 15.60 58.85
CA ASP A 93 23.08 15.88 57.49
C ASP A 93 22.59 14.65 56.71
N LEU A 94 22.37 13.49 57.34
CA LEU A 94 21.94 12.27 56.62
C LEU A 94 20.43 12.22 56.30
N ASP A 95 19.67 13.26 56.63
CA ASP A 95 18.21 13.28 56.50
C ASP A 95 17.71 13.20 55.04
N TYR A 96 18.54 13.59 54.08
CA TYR A 96 18.24 13.43 52.63
C TYR A 96 18.11 11.95 52.22
N LEU A 97 18.57 11.01 53.03
CA LEU A 97 18.45 9.58 52.73
C LEU A 97 16.98 9.11 52.72
N TYR A 98 16.06 9.81 53.40
CA TYR A 98 14.62 9.55 53.28
C TYR A 98 14.03 9.98 51.95
N ALA A 99 14.61 10.99 51.31
CA ALA A 99 14.12 11.48 50.02
C ALA A 99 14.37 10.49 48.88
N LEU A 100 15.39 9.63 48.99
CA LEU A 100 15.75 8.64 47.97
C LEU A 100 14.67 7.58 47.72
N PRO A 101 14.15 6.84 48.72
CA PRO A 101 13.07 5.87 48.50
C PRO A 101 11.78 6.57 48.04
N ILE A 102 11.49 7.77 48.55
CA ILE A 102 10.33 8.57 48.14
C ILE A 102 10.44 8.97 46.65
N ALA A 103 11.61 9.46 46.23
CA ALA A 103 11.90 9.80 44.83
C ALA A 103 11.77 8.58 43.90
N ASN A 104 12.26 7.42 44.35
CA ASN A 104 12.16 6.19 43.59
C ASN A 104 10.71 5.74 43.40
N VAL A 105 9.87 5.81 44.44
CA VAL A 105 8.44 5.50 44.31
C VAL A 105 7.76 6.47 43.34
N ALA A 106 8.03 7.76 43.46
CA ALA A 106 7.45 8.78 42.60
C ALA A 106 7.82 8.59 41.13
N LEU A 107 9.06 8.20 40.84
CA LEU A 107 9.54 7.98 39.48
C LEU A 107 8.92 6.72 38.85
N TRP A 108 8.79 5.64 39.62
CA TRP A 108 8.34 4.34 39.11
C TRP A 108 6.83 4.16 39.07
N PHE A 109 6.12 4.76 40.03
CA PHE A 109 4.70 4.52 40.22
C PHE A 109 3.83 5.75 40.03
N GLY A 110 4.44 6.90 39.73
CA GLY A 110 3.74 8.15 39.44
C GLY A 110 3.55 9.03 40.66
N LEU A 111 2.91 10.18 40.43
CA LEU A 111 2.81 11.27 41.39
C LEU A 111 2.00 10.88 42.64
N LYS A 112 0.90 10.14 42.46
CA LYS A 112 -0.01 9.78 43.56
C LYS A 112 0.66 8.85 44.56
N GLU A 113 1.31 7.79 44.07
CA GLU A 113 2.04 6.82 44.86
C GLU A 113 3.26 7.46 45.52
N GLY A 114 4.00 8.30 44.79
CA GLY A 114 5.11 9.07 45.34
C GLY A 114 4.70 9.99 46.48
N PHE A 115 3.57 10.68 46.35
CA PHE A 115 3.03 11.57 47.39
C PHE A 115 2.58 10.80 48.64
N ALA A 116 1.84 9.70 48.46
CA ALA A 116 1.43 8.83 49.57
C ALA A 116 2.65 8.28 50.33
N PHE A 117 3.70 7.91 49.60
CA PHE A 117 4.95 7.43 50.20
C PHE A 117 5.75 8.55 50.88
N GLY A 118 5.71 9.77 50.33
CA GLY A 118 6.28 10.96 50.95
C GLY A 118 5.62 11.29 52.29
N ALA A 119 4.29 11.18 52.38
CA ALA A 119 3.53 11.35 53.63
C ALA A 119 3.91 10.30 54.68
N LEU A 120 4.03 9.03 54.27
CA LEU A 120 4.52 7.97 55.15
C LEU A 120 5.97 8.22 55.59
N GLY A 121 6.84 8.65 54.67
CA GLY A 121 8.22 9.04 54.94
C GLY A 121 8.34 10.13 56.00
N SER A 122 7.53 11.17 55.85
CA SER A 122 7.41 12.25 56.83
C SER A 122 7.00 11.74 58.21
N ALA A 123 6.03 10.83 58.29
CA ALA A 123 5.58 10.25 59.57
C ALA A 123 6.68 9.40 60.24
N PHE A 124 7.36 8.55 59.48
CA PHE A 124 8.49 7.74 59.97
C PHE A 124 9.66 8.60 60.44
N TYR A 125 9.98 9.67 59.69
CA TYR A 125 11.01 10.63 60.06
C TYR A 125 10.68 11.33 61.38
N THR A 126 9.46 11.83 61.52
CA THR A 126 8.97 12.48 62.74
C THR A 126 9.06 11.55 63.95
N GLY A 127 8.58 10.31 63.80
CA GLY A 127 8.64 9.31 64.87
C GLY A 127 10.06 8.97 65.29
N THR A 128 10.98 8.87 64.33
CA THR A 128 12.40 8.62 64.60
C THR A 128 13.06 9.78 65.37
N LEU A 129 12.72 11.03 65.03
CA LEU A 129 13.22 12.21 65.74
C LEU A 129 12.71 12.28 67.19
N ILE A 130 11.45 11.91 67.42
CA ILE A 130 10.86 11.87 68.76
C ILE A 130 11.54 10.78 69.60
N LEU A 131 11.67 9.57 69.07
CA LEU A 131 12.27 8.44 69.79
C LEU A 131 13.77 8.61 70.07
N SER A 132 14.48 9.37 69.23
CA SER A 132 15.90 9.66 69.40
C SER A 132 16.20 10.89 70.25
N ASP A 133 15.18 11.53 70.84
CA ASP A 133 15.26 12.77 71.64
C ASP A 133 15.81 13.99 70.86
N ARG A 134 15.86 13.88 69.53
CA ARG A 134 16.36 14.92 68.61
C ARG A 134 15.29 15.93 68.22
N PHE A 135 14.02 15.64 68.49
CA PHE A 135 12.88 16.51 68.13
C PHE A 135 12.97 17.89 68.81
N LEU A 136 13.36 17.95 70.09
CA LEU A 136 13.51 19.19 70.85
C LEU A 136 14.74 20.01 70.42
N TRP A 137 15.83 19.35 70.01
CA TRP A 137 17.04 20.00 69.48
C TRP A 137 16.84 20.58 68.07
N ALA A 138 15.95 19.97 67.28
CA ALA A 138 15.64 20.42 65.93
C ALA A 138 14.68 21.64 65.91
N GLY A 139 14.14 22.04 67.06
CA GLY A 139 13.16 23.12 67.20
C GLY A 139 13.73 24.55 67.17
N ASN A 140 15.06 24.75 67.21
CA ASN A 140 15.60 26.09 67.44
C ASN A 140 15.89 26.94 66.19
N GLU A 141 15.96 26.40 64.97
CA GLU A 141 16.04 27.24 63.76
C GLU A 141 15.49 26.48 62.54
N VAL A 142 14.39 26.96 61.95
CA VAL A 142 13.96 26.98 60.52
C VAL A 142 14.08 25.69 59.65
N ASN A 143 14.76 24.64 60.09
CA ASN A 143 15.17 23.49 59.29
C ASN A 143 14.12 22.37 59.21
N LEU A 144 13.23 22.22 60.20
CA LEU A 144 12.23 21.15 60.18
C LEU A 144 11.23 21.33 59.03
N VAL A 145 10.71 22.56 58.87
CA VAL A 145 9.73 22.91 57.82
C VAL A 145 10.36 22.73 56.44
N GLY A 146 11.61 23.17 56.25
CA GLY A 146 12.35 22.97 55.00
C GLY A 146 12.59 21.49 54.65
N ARG A 147 12.84 20.63 55.64
CA ARG A 147 13.03 19.18 55.45
C ARG A 147 11.74 18.47 55.08
N TYR A 148 10.63 18.77 55.74
CA TYR A 148 9.32 18.23 55.35
C TYR A 148 8.93 18.71 53.95
N PHE A 149 9.15 20.00 53.66
CA PHE A 149 8.92 20.55 52.32
C PHE A 149 9.72 19.78 51.26
N PHE A 150 10.97 19.41 51.55
CA PHE A 150 11.81 18.61 50.65
C PHE A 150 11.23 17.21 50.38
N PHE A 151 10.67 16.54 51.39
CA PHE A 151 10.04 15.22 51.24
C PHE A 151 8.74 15.24 50.43
N PHE A 152 8.05 16.38 50.35
CA PHE A 152 6.86 16.55 49.52
C PHE A 152 7.18 17.13 48.13
N LEU A 153 8.16 18.04 48.02
CA LEU A 153 8.52 18.68 46.76
C LEU A 153 9.17 17.70 45.78
N ILE A 154 10.02 16.79 46.27
CA ILE A 154 10.72 15.79 45.46
C ILE A 154 9.77 14.84 44.73
N PRO A 155 8.82 14.16 45.41
CA PRO A 155 7.87 13.31 44.71
C PRO A 155 6.95 14.10 43.77
N ILE A 156 6.67 15.37 44.07
CA ILE A 156 5.93 16.25 43.15
C ILE A 156 6.71 16.50 41.87
N LEU A 157 7.96 16.94 41.97
CA LEU A 157 8.78 17.29 40.82
C LEU A 157 9.12 16.05 39.97
N ILE A 158 9.53 14.96 40.62
CA ILE A 158 9.95 13.72 39.95
C ILE A 158 8.75 12.95 39.40
N GLY A 159 7.66 12.85 40.17
CA GLY A 159 6.44 12.19 39.71
C GLY A 159 5.81 12.91 38.52
N TYR A 160 5.82 14.26 38.52
CA TYR A 160 5.35 15.04 37.37
C TYR A 160 6.24 14.83 36.15
N LEU A 161 7.57 14.84 36.30
CA LEU A 161 8.50 14.60 35.20
C LEU A 161 8.31 13.21 34.60
N ALA A 162 8.17 12.18 35.45
CA ALA A 162 7.93 10.80 35.04
C ALA A 162 6.60 10.66 34.29
N GLU A 163 5.50 11.16 34.86
CA GLU A 163 4.19 11.16 34.20
C GLU A 163 4.20 11.92 32.86
N PHE A 164 4.92 13.04 32.78
CA PHE A 164 5.08 13.80 31.54
C PHE A 164 5.81 12.97 30.48
N THR A 165 6.95 12.38 30.82
CA THR A 165 7.71 11.53 29.89
C THR A 165 6.95 10.28 29.46
N GLU A 166 6.17 9.67 30.37
CA GLU A 166 5.34 8.51 30.06
C GLU A 166 4.18 8.88 29.13
N ARG A 167 3.53 10.03 29.34
CA ARG A 167 2.50 10.56 28.44
C ARG A 167 3.06 10.81 27.05
N GLU A 168 4.20 11.48 26.95
CA GLU A 168 4.86 11.78 25.67
C GLU A 168 5.28 10.50 24.94
N SER A 169 5.84 9.52 25.65
CA SER A 169 6.26 8.23 25.09
C SER A 169 5.07 7.38 24.62
N ARG A 170 3.96 7.36 25.38
CA ARG A 170 2.71 6.70 24.98
C ARG A 170 2.12 7.36 23.75
N GLU A 171 2.10 8.69 23.71
CA GLU A 171 1.59 9.42 22.55
C GLU A 171 2.46 9.18 21.31
N LYS A 172 3.79 9.17 21.46
CA LYS A 172 4.73 8.88 20.38
C LYS A 172 4.61 7.44 19.88
N THR A 173 4.52 6.47 20.79
CA THR A 173 4.34 5.05 20.42
C THR A 173 3.01 4.83 19.72
N ARG A 174 1.93 5.48 20.19
CA ARG A 174 0.62 5.44 19.53
C ARG A 174 0.68 6.00 18.11
N ARG A 175 1.29 7.17 17.92
CA ARG A 175 1.51 7.76 16.59
C ARG A 175 2.36 6.85 15.69
N THR A 176 3.41 6.23 16.21
CA THR A 176 4.25 5.31 15.43
C THR A 176 3.50 4.05 15.02
N VAL A 177 2.70 3.44 15.90
CA VAL A 177 1.87 2.26 15.58
C VAL A 177 0.82 2.60 14.53
N GLU A 178 0.14 3.74 14.67
CA GLU A 178 -0.85 4.24 13.71
C GLU A 178 -0.21 4.50 12.33
N LEU A 179 0.93 5.19 12.29
CA LEU A 179 1.69 5.41 11.05
C LEU A 179 2.21 4.11 10.44
N THR A 180 2.64 3.14 11.25
CA THR A 180 3.13 1.84 10.76
C THR A 180 1.98 1.01 10.16
N ALA A 181 0.81 1.00 10.79
CA ALA A 181 -0.38 0.36 10.25
C ALA A 181 -0.80 1.00 8.92
N LEU A 182 -0.86 2.34 8.87
CA LEU A 182 -1.17 3.09 7.65
C LEU A 182 -0.15 2.85 6.54
N SER A 183 1.14 2.80 6.86
CA SER A 183 2.21 2.48 5.90
C SER A 183 2.10 1.05 5.36
N GLY A 184 1.69 0.09 6.18
CA GLY A 184 1.47 -1.29 5.74
C GLY A 184 0.30 -1.40 4.74
N PHE A 185 -0.78 -0.64 4.96
CA PHE A 185 -1.88 -0.55 4.00
C PHE A 185 -1.48 0.17 2.71
N ALA A 186 -0.69 1.25 2.81
CA ALA A 186 -0.17 1.95 1.63
C ALA A 186 0.58 1.01 0.69
N THR A 187 1.41 0.10 1.20
CA THR A 187 2.13 -0.88 0.35
C THR A 187 1.19 -1.85 -0.39
N VAL A 188 0.09 -2.27 0.25
CA VAL A 188 -0.92 -3.14 -0.39
C VAL A 188 -1.67 -2.38 -1.47
N PHE A 189 -1.97 -1.11 -1.23
CA PHE A 189 -2.64 -0.25 -2.21
C PHE A 189 -1.72 0.11 -3.39
N ASP A 190 -0.46 0.48 -3.15
CA ASP A 190 0.52 0.87 -4.18
C ASP A 190 0.83 -0.25 -5.18
N SER A 191 0.76 -1.52 -4.76
CA SER A 191 1.00 -2.67 -5.63
C SER A 191 -0.22 -3.13 -6.41
N THR A 192 -1.40 -2.53 -6.16
CA THR A 192 -2.66 -2.95 -6.79
C THR A 192 -2.98 -2.07 -7.99
N LEU A 193 -2.74 -2.59 -9.19
CA LEU A 193 -2.99 -1.88 -10.46
C LEU A 193 -4.43 -2.04 -11.01
N ILE A 194 -5.28 -2.83 -10.34
CA ILE A 194 -6.66 -3.10 -10.77
C ILE A 194 -7.62 -2.42 -9.82
N GLU A 195 -8.38 -1.43 -10.32
CA GLU A 195 -9.29 -0.58 -9.53
C GLU A 195 -10.25 -1.41 -8.67
N SER A 196 -10.88 -2.45 -9.22
CA SER A 196 -11.81 -3.33 -8.49
C SER A 196 -11.17 -4.03 -7.27
N LYS A 197 -9.89 -4.38 -7.37
CA LYS A 197 -9.14 -4.98 -6.25
C LYS A 197 -8.82 -3.94 -5.16
N VAL A 198 -8.63 -2.67 -5.54
CA VAL A 198 -8.39 -1.59 -4.57
C VAL A 198 -9.60 -1.42 -3.65
N TYR A 199 -10.82 -1.37 -4.21
CA TYR A 199 -12.05 -1.29 -3.41
C TYR A 199 -12.22 -2.51 -2.48
N ALA A 200 -11.96 -3.72 -2.99
CA ALA A 200 -12.02 -4.94 -2.18
C ALA A 200 -11.01 -4.93 -1.01
N ASN A 201 -9.78 -4.48 -1.27
CA ASN A 201 -8.74 -4.32 -0.25
C ASN A 201 -9.12 -3.26 0.79
N LEU A 202 -9.75 -2.16 0.36
CA LEU A 202 -10.27 -1.14 1.28
C LEU A 202 -11.33 -1.73 2.21
N CYS A 203 -12.34 -2.43 1.67
CA CYS A 203 -13.35 -3.08 2.50
C CYS A 203 -12.72 -4.05 3.51
N ASN A 204 -11.74 -4.85 3.09
CA ASN A 204 -11.03 -5.78 3.98
C ASN A 204 -10.22 -5.05 5.08
N ALA A 205 -9.55 -3.95 4.74
CA ALA A 205 -8.81 -3.14 5.71
C ALA A 205 -9.75 -2.53 6.75
N VAL A 206 -10.87 -1.94 6.30
CA VAL A 206 -11.89 -1.36 7.19
C VAL A 206 -12.52 -2.43 8.07
N SER A 207 -12.87 -3.60 7.52
CA SER A 207 -13.43 -4.71 8.29
C SER A 207 -12.50 -5.19 9.40
N ARG A 208 -11.19 -5.23 9.17
CA ARG A 208 -10.19 -5.64 10.18
C ARG A 208 -9.90 -4.57 11.22
N SER A 209 -9.95 -3.31 10.85
CA SER A 209 -9.52 -2.20 11.71
C SER A 209 -10.65 -1.62 12.56
N LEU A 210 -11.86 -1.50 12.00
CA LEU A 210 -13.02 -0.90 12.68
C LEU A 210 -14.02 -1.94 13.19
N ASN A 211 -13.89 -3.21 12.76
CA ASN A 211 -14.83 -4.31 13.04
C ASN A 211 -16.32 -3.93 12.91
N PRO A 212 -16.74 -3.36 11.76
CA PRO A 212 -18.13 -3.02 11.52
C PRO A 212 -18.98 -4.22 11.12
N ASP A 213 -20.31 -4.13 11.28
CA ASP A 213 -21.26 -5.13 10.79
C ASP A 213 -21.33 -5.14 9.26
N VAL A 214 -21.23 -3.95 8.66
CA VAL A 214 -21.28 -3.75 7.20
C VAL A 214 -20.26 -2.72 6.74
N VAL A 215 -19.62 -2.99 5.60
CA VAL A 215 -18.82 -2.03 4.83
C VAL A 215 -19.28 -1.98 3.38
N LEU A 216 -19.46 -0.79 2.84
CA LEU A 216 -19.70 -0.55 1.41
C LEU A 216 -18.71 0.46 0.88
N ALA A 217 -18.07 0.16 -0.24
CA ALA A 217 -17.30 1.12 -1.00
C ALA A 217 -18.04 1.42 -2.30
N PHE A 218 -18.48 2.66 -2.44
CA PHE A 218 -19.14 3.17 -3.64
C PHE A 218 -18.12 3.83 -4.55
N ARG A 219 -18.18 3.51 -5.84
CA ARG A 219 -17.51 4.23 -6.93
C ARG A 219 -18.46 5.28 -7.47
N LEU A 220 -17.93 6.48 -7.70
CA LEU A 220 -18.63 7.54 -8.44
C LEU A 220 -18.53 7.26 -9.94
N ASP A 221 -19.67 7.23 -10.60
CA ASP A 221 -19.77 7.15 -12.05
C ASP A 221 -20.02 8.54 -12.65
N ASP A 222 -19.01 9.08 -13.33
CA ASP A 222 -19.02 10.44 -13.87
C ASP A 222 -20.01 10.62 -15.03
N ALA A 223 -20.41 9.53 -15.71
CA ALA A 223 -21.32 9.60 -16.85
C ALA A 223 -22.78 9.82 -16.43
N GLU A 224 -23.19 9.24 -15.30
CA GLU A 224 -24.58 9.25 -14.84
C GLU A 224 -24.78 10.00 -13.52
N GLY A 225 -23.71 10.41 -12.84
CA GLY A 225 -23.80 11.08 -11.53
C GLY A 225 -24.31 10.13 -10.44
N ASN A 226 -24.00 8.84 -10.56
CA ASN A 226 -24.48 7.79 -9.67
C ASN A 226 -23.34 7.19 -8.84
N LEU A 227 -23.66 6.76 -7.63
CA LEU A 227 -22.81 5.94 -6.77
C LEU A 227 -23.19 4.47 -6.94
N VAL A 228 -22.23 3.68 -7.40
CA VAL A 228 -22.38 2.23 -7.61
C VAL A 228 -21.51 1.48 -6.61
N VAL A 229 -22.04 0.43 -6.00
CA VAL A 229 -21.23 -0.42 -5.10
C VAL A 229 -20.11 -1.10 -5.90
N ALA A 230 -18.87 -0.77 -5.57
CA ALA A 230 -17.68 -1.37 -6.18
C ALA A 230 -17.13 -2.54 -5.36
N ALA A 231 -17.30 -2.49 -4.04
CA ALA A 231 -16.99 -3.60 -3.14
C ALA A 231 -17.82 -3.50 -1.86
N SER A 232 -17.97 -4.64 -1.18
CA SER A 232 -18.75 -4.73 0.03
C SER A 232 -18.25 -5.83 0.97
N SER A 233 -18.53 -5.69 2.26
CA SER A 233 -18.27 -6.69 3.29
C SER A 233 -19.44 -6.73 4.28
N GLY A 234 -19.85 -7.92 4.72
CA GLY A 234 -20.93 -8.07 5.70
C GLY A 234 -22.36 -7.97 5.16
N ILE A 235 -22.55 -7.95 3.82
CA ILE A 235 -23.88 -7.91 3.18
C ILE A 235 -24.13 -9.11 2.26
N SER A 236 -25.41 -9.29 1.90
CA SER A 236 -25.88 -10.33 0.99
C SER A 236 -25.60 -10.00 -0.48
N GLU A 237 -25.42 -11.01 -1.35
CA GLU A 237 -25.22 -10.83 -2.79
C GLU A 237 -26.39 -10.12 -3.50
N SER A 238 -27.59 -10.10 -2.92
CA SER A 238 -28.72 -9.34 -3.47
C SER A 238 -28.59 -7.84 -3.30
N GLU A 239 -27.76 -7.37 -2.37
CA GLU A 239 -27.58 -5.95 -2.04
C GLU A 239 -26.31 -5.34 -2.66
N THR A 240 -25.52 -6.13 -3.39
CA THR A 240 -24.29 -5.67 -4.04
C THR A 240 -24.53 -4.88 -5.33
N ASN A 241 -25.73 -4.94 -5.91
CA ASN A 241 -26.11 -4.18 -7.11
C ASN A 241 -26.81 -2.85 -6.78
N LEU A 242 -26.59 -2.32 -5.58
CA LEU A 242 -27.17 -1.04 -5.17
C LEU A 242 -26.57 0.11 -5.98
N VAL A 243 -27.45 0.90 -6.60
CA VAL A 243 -27.11 2.15 -7.28
C VAL A 243 -27.93 3.27 -6.63
N VAL A 244 -27.25 4.34 -6.22
CA VAL A 244 -27.88 5.51 -5.61
C VAL A 244 -27.41 6.78 -6.29
N GLU A 245 -28.24 7.81 -6.33
CA GLU A 245 -27.85 9.11 -6.87
C GLU A 245 -26.72 9.74 -6.03
N ALA A 246 -25.82 10.50 -6.66
CA ALA A 246 -24.68 11.11 -5.97
C ALA A 246 -25.07 12.13 -4.89
N ASP A 247 -26.31 12.61 -4.83
CA ASP A 247 -26.78 13.51 -3.77
C ASP A 247 -27.51 12.77 -2.63
N TYR A 248 -27.57 11.44 -2.68
CA TYR A 248 -28.39 10.62 -1.79
C TYR A 248 -27.89 10.64 -0.34
N GLY A 249 -28.72 11.22 0.55
CA GLY A 249 -28.54 11.20 2.00
C GLY A 249 -27.16 11.68 2.46
N ILE A 250 -26.59 10.97 3.45
CA ILE A 250 -25.26 11.28 3.99
C ILE A 250 -24.14 11.03 2.98
N ALA A 251 -24.26 10.00 2.13
CA ALA A 251 -23.25 9.71 1.11
C ALA A 251 -23.07 10.89 0.15
N GLY A 252 -24.17 11.51 -0.30
CA GLY A 252 -24.10 12.69 -1.14
C GLY A 252 -23.63 13.95 -0.42
N LYS A 253 -23.93 14.08 0.88
CA LYS A 253 -23.36 15.15 1.71
C LYS A 253 -21.84 15.05 1.79
N VAL A 254 -21.31 13.84 1.99
CA VAL A 254 -19.86 13.55 2.02
C VAL A 254 -19.20 13.87 0.68
N LEU A 255 -19.85 13.55 -0.44
CA LEU A 255 -19.34 13.92 -1.77
C LEU A 255 -19.25 15.45 -1.96
N ARG A 256 -20.27 16.20 -1.51
CA ARG A 256 -20.30 17.67 -1.64
C ARG A 256 -19.31 18.36 -0.71
N GLU A 257 -19.30 17.98 0.56
CA GLU A 257 -18.46 18.60 1.59
C GLU A 257 -17.01 18.12 1.51
N ARG A 258 -16.78 16.94 0.91
CA ARG A 258 -15.48 16.26 0.83
C ARG A 258 -14.86 16.00 2.20
N GLU A 259 -15.65 15.91 3.26
CA GLU A 259 -15.17 15.64 4.62
C GLU A 259 -15.81 14.37 5.18
N PRO A 260 -15.12 13.64 6.07
CA PRO A 260 -15.69 12.46 6.69
C PRO A 260 -16.79 12.84 7.67
N ILE A 261 -17.84 12.03 7.75
CA ILE A 261 -19.01 12.28 8.60
C ILE A 261 -19.23 11.09 9.53
N LEU A 262 -19.27 11.38 10.83
CA LEU A 262 -19.59 10.43 11.90
C LEU A 262 -21.06 10.57 12.32
N VAL A 263 -21.85 9.52 12.11
CA VAL A 263 -23.25 9.44 12.53
C VAL A 263 -23.36 8.49 13.72
N ARG A 264 -23.46 9.05 14.93
CA ARG A 264 -23.54 8.27 16.17
C ARG A 264 -24.87 7.56 16.38
N ASN A 265 -25.96 8.17 15.88
CA ASN A 265 -27.30 7.63 15.96
C ASN A 265 -28.10 8.04 14.70
N THR A 266 -28.37 7.08 13.83
CA THR A 266 -29.09 7.30 12.57
C THR A 266 -30.53 7.77 12.77
N ASP A 267 -31.17 7.38 13.89
CA ASP A 267 -32.54 7.81 14.20
C ASP A 267 -32.64 9.34 14.47
N LEU A 268 -31.53 9.99 14.78
CA LEU A 268 -31.47 11.43 15.09
C LEU A 268 -30.92 12.27 13.93
N GLU A 269 -30.45 11.63 12.87
CA GLU A 269 -29.78 12.31 11.76
C GLU A 269 -30.81 12.59 10.65
N PRO A 270 -31.19 13.87 10.41
CA PRO A 270 -32.27 14.22 9.49
C PRO A 270 -31.94 13.90 8.02
N ASP A 271 -30.66 13.93 7.65
CA ASP A 271 -30.18 13.63 6.30
C ASP A 271 -29.95 12.11 6.10
N TYR A 272 -30.16 11.29 7.12
CA TYR A 272 -29.96 9.85 7.02
C TYR A 272 -31.08 9.19 6.20
N ARG A 273 -30.68 8.58 5.10
CA ARG A 273 -31.54 7.70 4.29
C ARG A 273 -30.99 6.30 4.38
N GLN A 274 -31.85 5.35 4.74
CA GLN A 274 -31.45 3.96 4.89
C GLN A 274 -31.06 3.40 3.51
N LEU A 275 -29.82 2.93 3.41
CA LEU A 275 -29.24 2.34 2.18
C LEU A 275 -29.52 0.84 2.06
N LEU A 276 -29.62 0.15 3.20
CA LEU A 276 -29.80 -1.30 3.29
C LEU A 276 -31.12 -1.61 3.99
N GLU A 277 -32.07 -2.18 3.27
CA GLU A 277 -33.39 -2.51 3.79
C GLU A 277 -33.34 -3.69 4.79
N SER A 278 -32.41 -4.63 4.60
CA SER A 278 -32.28 -5.83 5.44
C SER A 278 -31.50 -5.58 6.75
N GLN A 279 -30.65 -4.54 6.77
CA GLN A 279 -29.74 -4.24 7.87
C GLN A 279 -30.18 -2.95 8.58
N ARG A 280 -30.56 -3.06 9.85
CA ARG A 280 -30.95 -1.89 10.66
C ARG A 280 -29.73 -1.18 11.23
N ILE A 281 -29.04 -0.40 10.40
CA ILE A 281 -27.88 0.39 10.80
C ILE A 281 -28.30 1.51 11.74
N ARG A 282 -27.66 1.58 12.91
CA ARG A 282 -27.92 2.58 13.96
C ARG A 282 -26.78 3.56 14.19
N SER A 283 -25.57 3.22 13.80
CA SER A 283 -24.42 4.15 13.77
C SER A 283 -23.59 3.89 12.53
N ALA A 284 -22.98 4.94 11.97
CA ALA A 284 -22.21 4.85 10.74
C ALA A 284 -21.08 5.88 10.67
N VAL A 285 -20.06 5.55 9.90
CA VAL A 285 -19.00 6.48 9.50
C VAL A 285 -18.90 6.46 7.99
N TYR A 286 -18.77 7.66 7.42
CA TYR A 286 -18.59 7.86 5.99
C TYR A 286 -17.29 8.62 5.76
N ALA A 287 -16.57 8.25 4.71
CA ALA A 287 -15.39 8.99 4.28
C ALA A 287 -15.32 9.08 2.75
N PRO A 288 -14.90 10.23 2.19
CA PRO A 288 -14.75 10.39 0.76
C PRO A 288 -13.46 9.72 0.27
N LEU A 289 -13.53 9.06 -0.88
CA LEU A 289 -12.38 8.56 -1.61
C LEU A 289 -11.83 9.70 -2.47
N LYS A 290 -11.16 10.67 -1.85
CA LYS A 290 -10.64 11.88 -2.52
C LYS A 290 -9.13 11.86 -2.70
N TRP A 291 -8.66 12.32 -3.85
CA TRP A 291 -7.26 12.61 -4.12
C TRP A 291 -7.15 13.99 -4.77
N ARG A 292 -6.45 14.92 -4.10
CA ARG A 292 -6.37 16.33 -4.51
C ARG A 292 -7.76 16.92 -4.78
N ASP A 293 -8.06 17.27 -6.03
CA ASP A 293 -9.30 17.92 -6.44
C ASP A 293 -10.34 16.93 -6.98
N GLU A 294 -10.04 15.64 -7.04
CA GLU A 294 -10.93 14.59 -7.55
C GLU A 294 -11.51 13.74 -6.43
N THR A 295 -12.72 13.21 -6.65
CA THR A 295 -13.41 12.31 -5.72
C THR A 295 -13.88 11.08 -6.49
N TYR A 296 -13.33 9.93 -6.15
CA TYR A 296 -13.61 8.66 -6.83
C TYR A 296 -14.81 7.93 -6.25
N GLY A 297 -15.34 8.38 -5.10
CA GLY A 297 -16.49 7.77 -4.46
C GLY A 297 -16.53 7.97 -2.95
N VAL A 298 -17.24 7.09 -2.25
CA VAL A 298 -17.47 7.15 -0.81
C VAL A 298 -17.34 5.75 -0.21
N VAL A 299 -16.67 5.64 0.93
CA VAL A 299 -16.71 4.44 1.76
C VAL A 299 -17.61 4.66 2.97
N PHE A 300 -18.36 3.63 3.30
CA PHE A 300 -19.32 3.57 4.40
C PHE A 300 -19.00 2.36 5.28
N ALA A 301 -19.00 2.56 6.59
CA ALA A 301 -18.99 1.51 7.59
C ALA A 301 -20.15 1.72 8.57
N GLY A 302 -20.92 0.67 8.87
CA GLY A 302 -22.13 0.77 9.68
C GLY A 302 -22.31 -0.40 10.65
N ASN A 303 -22.89 -0.09 11.81
CA ASN A 303 -23.24 -1.07 12.86
C ASN A 303 -24.71 -0.97 13.26
N GLN A 304 -25.27 -2.08 13.72
CA GLN A 304 -26.63 -2.17 14.26
C GLN A 304 -26.76 -1.61 15.69
N SER A 305 -25.64 -1.43 16.40
CA SER A 305 -25.57 -0.75 17.70
C SER A 305 -25.41 0.77 17.53
N LYS A 306 -25.90 1.55 18.52
CA LYS A 306 -25.68 3.00 18.61
C LYS A 306 -24.30 3.28 19.21
N ASP A 307 -23.74 4.46 18.91
CA ASP A 307 -22.47 4.95 19.47
C ASP A 307 -21.28 3.97 19.30
N SER A 308 -21.32 3.17 18.23
CA SER A 308 -20.30 2.14 17.97
C SER A 308 -18.98 2.73 17.46
N PHE A 309 -19.02 3.95 16.94
CA PHE A 309 -17.87 4.63 16.32
C PHE A 309 -17.58 5.95 17.03
N GLY A 310 -16.29 6.25 17.19
CA GLY A 310 -15.78 7.51 17.72
C GLY A 310 -14.97 8.32 16.70
N GLU A 311 -14.44 9.45 17.16
CA GLU A 311 -13.55 10.31 16.36
C GLU A 311 -12.31 9.57 15.85
N HIS A 312 -11.79 8.63 16.64
CA HIS A 312 -10.64 7.85 16.23
C HIS A 312 -10.94 6.95 15.02
N ASP A 313 -12.10 6.30 15.01
CA ASP A 313 -12.54 5.44 13.91
C ASP A 313 -12.81 6.27 12.65
N CYS A 314 -13.38 7.46 12.82
CA CYS A 314 -13.58 8.44 11.75
C CYS A 314 -12.24 8.85 11.10
N ASN A 315 -11.26 9.23 11.92
CA ASN A 315 -9.93 9.60 11.43
C ASN A 315 -9.21 8.43 10.75
N LEU A 316 -9.34 7.22 11.28
CA LEU A 316 -8.74 6.03 10.69
C LEU A 316 -9.38 5.68 9.34
N LEU A 317 -10.71 5.72 9.24
CA LEU A 317 -11.42 5.51 7.98
C LEU A 317 -11.03 6.57 6.94
N ALA A 318 -10.96 7.84 7.35
CA ALA A 318 -10.52 8.93 6.48
C ALA A 318 -9.09 8.70 5.95
N ALA A 319 -8.16 8.28 6.81
CA ALA A 319 -6.78 7.98 6.41
C ALA A 319 -6.71 6.80 5.41
N LEU A 320 -7.45 5.73 5.67
CA LEU A 320 -7.55 4.59 4.73
C LEU A 320 -8.18 5.01 3.39
N SER A 321 -9.18 5.89 3.44
CA SER A 321 -9.89 6.40 2.26
C SER A 321 -8.98 7.21 1.35
N VAL A 322 -8.10 8.04 1.91
CA VAL A 322 -7.09 8.81 1.14
C VAL A 322 -6.11 7.87 0.43
N GLN A 323 -5.63 6.82 1.12
CA GLN A 323 -4.71 5.86 0.52
C GLN A 323 -5.37 5.04 -0.59
N ALA A 324 -6.61 4.59 -0.38
CA ALA A 324 -7.36 3.90 -1.42
C ALA A 324 -7.66 4.80 -2.63
N ALA A 325 -7.99 6.08 -2.40
CA ALA A 325 -8.21 7.05 -3.47
C ALA A 325 -6.95 7.26 -4.33
N LEU A 326 -5.77 7.33 -3.71
CA LEU A 326 -4.50 7.39 -4.44
C LEU A 326 -4.27 6.15 -5.32
N ALA A 327 -4.54 4.95 -4.80
CA ALA A 327 -4.37 3.73 -5.59
C ALA A 327 -5.42 3.60 -6.71
N ILE A 328 -6.66 4.05 -6.49
CA ILE A 328 -7.67 4.15 -7.55
C ILE A 328 -7.19 5.10 -8.65
N HIS A 329 -6.68 6.28 -8.29
CA HIS A 329 -6.12 7.23 -9.23
C HIS A 329 -4.98 6.62 -10.06
N ASN A 330 -4.02 5.97 -9.41
CA ASN A 330 -2.89 5.32 -10.08
C ASN A 330 -3.35 4.18 -11.01
N SER A 331 -4.35 3.41 -10.60
CA SER A 331 -4.93 2.33 -11.41
C SER A 331 -5.60 2.88 -12.67
N ARG A 332 -6.42 3.93 -12.56
CA ARG A 332 -7.05 4.58 -13.71
C ARG A 332 -6.02 5.16 -14.67
N LEU A 333 -5.02 5.87 -14.14
CA LEU A 333 -3.92 6.41 -14.94
C LEU A 333 -3.16 5.33 -15.71
N TYR A 334 -2.97 4.16 -15.09
CA TYR A 334 -2.32 3.02 -15.74
C TYR A 334 -3.17 2.42 -16.86
N SER A 335 -4.48 2.22 -16.61
CA SER A 335 -5.41 1.73 -17.63
C SER A 335 -5.51 2.67 -18.83
N ASP A 336 -5.61 3.99 -18.61
CA ASP A 336 -5.63 4.98 -19.68
C ASP A 336 -4.34 4.93 -20.54
N LEU A 337 -3.20 4.68 -19.89
CA LEU A 337 -1.92 4.53 -20.57
C LEU A 337 -1.87 3.25 -21.42
N GLU A 338 -2.35 2.12 -20.88
CA GLU A 338 -2.42 0.85 -21.62
C GLU A 338 -3.33 0.96 -22.85
N ASP A 339 -4.50 1.58 -22.71
CA ASP A 339 -5.43 1.82 -23.83
C ASP A 339 -4.78 2.68 -24.91
N ARG A 340 -4.07 3.75 -24.51
CA ARG A 340 -3.37 4.62 -25.47
C ARG A 340 -2.23 3.92 -26.19
N ILE A 341 -1.49 3.05 -25.50
CA ILE A 341 -0.46 2.22 -26.12
C ILE A 341 -1.09 1.25 -27.13
N GLY A 342 -2.22 0.64 -26.79
CA GLY A 342 -2.98 -0.24 -27.68
C GLY A 342 -3.41 0.46 -28.97
N GLU A 343 -3.96 1.68 -28.85
CA GLU A 343 -4.36 2.51 -29.99
C GLU A 343 -3.17 2.86 -30.90
N LEU A 344 -2.04 3.28 -30.33
CA LEU A 344 -0.82 3.58 -31.08
C LEU A 344 -0.27 2.35 -31.81
N HIS A 345 -0.33 1.18 -31.16
CA HIS A 345 0.12 -0.06 -31.78
C HIS A 345 -0.77 -0.46 -32.97
N ALA A 346 -2.09 -0.29 -32.85
CA ALA A 346 -3.01 -0.52 -33.96
C ALA A 346 -2.74 0.41 -35.15
N ILE A 347 -2.51 1.70 -34.88
CA ILE A 347 -2.15 2.69 -35.91
C ILE A 347 -0.84 2.29 -36.60
N PHE A 348 0.18 1.91 -35.84
CA PHE A 348 1.47 1.50 -36.38
C PHE A 348 1.36 0.28 -37.31
N GLU A 349 0.55 -0.73 -36.94
CA GLU A 349 0.34 -1.90 -37.79
C GLU A 349 -0.41 -1.57 -39.09
N ILE A 350 -1.38 -0.64 -39.03
CA ILE A 350 -2.08 -0.13 -40.23
C ILE A 350 -1.10 0.61 -41.15
N ASP A 351 -0.30 1.54 -40.61
CA ASP A 351 0.69 2.30 -41.38
C ASP A 351 1.72 1.39 -42.06
N LYS A 352 2.18 0.36 -41.35
CA LYS A 352 3.09 -0.65 -41.89
C LYS A 352 2.46 -1.45 -43.03
N ALA A 353 1.19 -1.85 -42.90
CA ALA A 353 0.47 -2.57 -43.96
C ALA A 353 0.28 -1.68 -45.20
N ILE A 354 -0.10 -0.42 -45.02
CA ILE A 354 -0.28 0.56 -46.12
C ILE A 354 1.06 0.81 -46.82
N THR A 355 2.12 1.11 -46.08
CA THR A 355 3.44 1.40 -46.66
C THR A 355 3.98 0.20 -47.45
N SER A 356 3.84 -1.02 -46.90
CA SER A 356 4.25 -2.24 -47.59
C SER A 356 3.49 -2.47 -48.90
N ALA A 357 2.20 -2.13 -48.94
CA ALA A 357 1.38 -2.25 -50.15
C ALA A 357 1.77 -1.22 -51.22
N ILE A 358 2.01 0.04 -50.82
CA ILE A 358 2.46 1.12 -51.72
C ILE A 358 3.83 0.79 -52.32
N ASP A 359 4.75 0.27 -51.52
CA ASP A 359 6.08 -0.13 -51.97
C ASP A 359 6.00 -1.26 -53.01
N LEU A 360 5.11 -2.25 -52.82
CA LEU A 360 4.93 -3.35 -53.76
C LEU A 360 4.42 -2.88 -55.13
N GLU A 361 3.36 -2.06 -55.17
CA GLU A 361 2.82 -1.53 -56.43
C GLU A 361 3.88 -0.73 -57.19
N THR A 362 4.63 0.12 -56.47
CA THR A 362 5.70 0.93 -57.04
C THR A 362 6.81 0.08 -57.66
N VAL A 363 7.26 -0.97 -56.95
CA VAL A 363 8.29 -1.89 -57.45
C VAL A 363 7.81 -2.65 -58.68
N LEU A 364 6.59 -3.19 -58.66
CA LEU A 364 6.04 -3.93 -59.81
C LEU A 364 5.89 -3.03 -61.05
N GLN A 365 5.47 -1.78 -60.85
CA GLN A 365 5.34 -0.81 -61.94
C GLN A 365 6.70 -0.43 -62.54
N GLN A 366 7.76 -0.32 -61.72
CA GLN A 366 9.12 -0.12 -62.21
C GLN A 366 9.62 -1.31 -63.03
N ILE A 367 9.33 -2.54 -62.60
CA ILE A 367 9.76 -3.76 -63.32
C ILE A 367 9.14 -3.82 -64.73
N VAL A 368 7.84 -3.58 -64.88
CA VAL A 368 7.20 -3.59 -66.22
C VAL A 368 7.76 -2.49 -67.11
N GLN A 369 8.06 -1.31 -66.56
CA GLN A 369 8.64 -0.20 -67.32
C GLN A 369 10.08 -0.52 -67.78
N MET A 370 10.91 -1.11 -66.92
CA MET A 370 12.27 -1.52 -67.27
C MET A 370 12.27 -2.66 -68.29
N SER A 371 11.32 -3.59 -68.21
CA SER A 371 11.22 -4.76 -69.09
C SER A 371 11.01 -4.35 -70.55
N ILE A 372 10.22 -3.30 -70.80
CA ILE A 372 9.99 -2.71 -72.13
C ILE A 372 11.30 -2.20 -72.73
N GLY A 373 12.05 -1.38 -71.97
CA GLY A 373 13.31 -0.81 -72.47
C GLY A 373 14.42 -1.83 -72.67
N LEU A 374 14.46 -2.89 -71.86
CA LEU A 374 15.48 -3.94 -71.96
C LEU A 374 15.26 -4.91 -73.13
N LEU A 375 14.00 -5.17 -73.49
CA LEU A 375 13.63 -6.17 -74.47
C LEU A 375 13.09 -5.59 -75.77
N ASP A 376 13.11 -4.25 -75.90
CA ASP A 376 12.51 -3.50 -77.01
C ASP A 376 11.06 -3.95 -77.29
N ALA A 377 10.32 -4.20 -76.20
CA ALA A 377 8.98 -4.77 -76.26
C ALA A 377 7.92 -3.68 -76.31
N LYS A 378 6.80 -3.95 -76.98
CA LYS A 378 5.69 -3.00 -77.08
C LYS A 378 4.90 -2.88 -75.77
N ILE A 379 4.71 -4.00 -75.07
CA ILE A 379 3.87 -4.08 -73.87
C ILE A 379 4.52 -5.01 -72.83
N SER A 380 4.42 -4.64 -71.56
CA SER A 380 4.75 -5.51 -70.43
C SER A 380 3.66 -5.46 -69.36
N SER A 381 3.36 -6.61 -68.75
CA SER A 381 2.42 -6.70 -67.63
C SER A 381 2.83 -7.77 -66.65
N ILE A 382 2.63 -7.51 -65.35
CA ILE A 382 2.73 -8.51 -64.29
C ILE A 382 1.31 -8.87 -63.84
N MET A 383 1.04 -10.17 -63.77
CA MET A 383 -0.18 -10.70 -63.16
C MET A 383 0.20 -11.52 -61.93
N LEU A 384 -0.45 -11.27 -60.79
CA LEU A 384 -0.27 -12.04 -59.57
C LEU A 384 -1.40 -13.05 -59.42
N LEU A 385 -1.07 -14.21 -58.85
CA LEU A 385 -2.03 -15.27 -58.55
C LEU A 385 -2.78 -14.91 -57.27
N ASP A 386 -4.10 -14.80 -57.37
CA ASP A 386 -4.99 -14.85 -56.21
C ASP A 386 -5.27 -16.33 -55.89
N GLU A 387 -4.77 -16.76 -54.74
CA GLU A 387 -4.82 -18.16 -54.30
C GLU A 387 -6.23 -18.61 -53.88
N GLU A 388 -7.09 -17.67 -53.45
CA GLU A 388 -8.45 -18.00 -53.03
C GLU A 388 -9.37 -18.25 -54.23
N SER A 389 -9.20 -17.47 -55.29
CA SER A 389 -10.02 -17.56 -56.50
C SER A 389 -9.43 -18.43 -57.61
N GLU A 390 -8.16 -18.85 -57.48
CA GLU A 390 -7.37 -19.51 -58.55
C GLU A 390 -7.36 -18.70 -59.86
N GLU A 391 -7.26 -17.37 -59.73
CA GLU A 391 -7.29 -16.43 -60.84
C GLU A 391 -6.07 -15.51 -60.86
N LEU A 392 -5.65 -15.11 -62.05
CA LEU A 392 -4.59 -14.14 -62.28
C LEU A 392 -5.16 -12.74 -62.45
N VAL A 393 -4.67 -11.81 -61.65
CA VAL A 393 -5.08 -10.40 -61.65
C VAL A 393 -3.89 -9.53 -62.06
N ILE A 394 -4.13 -8.53 -62.90
CA ILE A 394 -3.08 -7.59 -63.33
C ILE A 394 -2.68 -6.73 -62.12
N ALA A 395 -1.41 -6.83 -61.71
CA ALA A 395 -0.85 -6.06 -60.60
C ALA A 395 -0.04 -4.85 -61.08
N ALA A 396 0.54 -4.92 -62.29
CA ALA A 396 1.23 -3.80 -62.94
C ALA A 396 1.20 -3.97 -64.46
N ALA A 397 1.16 -2.87 -65.20
CA ALA A 397 1.18 -2.90 -66.66
C ALA A 397 1.75 -1.62 -67.27
N HIS A 398 2.36 -1.76 -68.44
CA HIS A 398 2.83 -0.64 -69.26
C HIS A 398 2.61 -0.96 -70.74
N GLY A 399 2.09 0.02 -71.50
CA GLY A 399 1.75 -0.13 -72.92
C GLY A 399 0.39 -0.78 -73.21
N LEU A 400 -0.34 -1.28 -72.20
CA LEU A 400 -1.71 -1.82 -72.36
C LEU A 400 -2.77 -0.72 -72.46
N SER A 401 -3.77 -0.89 -73.34
CA SER A 401 -4.96 -0.04 -73.35
C SER A 401 -5.86 -0.29 -72.13
N GLU A 402 -6.65 0.73 -71.74
CA GLU A 402 -7.63 0.56 -70.66
C GLU A 402 -8.69 -0.51 -70.95
N SER A 403 -9.07 -0.71 -72.22
CA SER A 403 -9.99 -1.78 -72.62
C SER A 403 -9.41 -3.16 -72.35
N TYR A 404 -8.09 -3.32 -72.53
CA TYR A 404 -7.42 -4.59 -72.29
C TYR A 404 -7.16 -4.85 -70.80
N ILE A 405 -6.89 -3.82 -70.01
CA ILE A 405 -6.75 -3.94 -68.54
C ILE A 405 -8.10 -4.34 -67.91
N ARG A 406 -9.22 -3.81 -68.41
CA ARG A 406 -10.57 -4.09 -67.90
C ARG A 406 -11.17 -5.43 -68.34
N LYS A 407 -10.43 -6.27 -69.08
CA LYS A 407 -10.95 -7.56 -69.59
C LYS A 407 -11.26 -8.60 -68.50
N GLY A 408 -10.80 -8.36 -67.28
CA GLY A 408 -11.04 -9.23 -66.12
C GLY A 408 -9.87 -10.18 -65.82
N SER A 409 -10.08 -11.00 -64.80
CA SER A 409 -9.13 -11.98 -64.29
C SER A 409 -9.04 -13.22 -65.21
N ILE A 410 -7.93 -13.97 -65.13
CA ILE A 410 -7.69 -15.17 -65.95
C ILE A 410 -7.55 -16.40 -65.05
N LYS A 411 -8.37 -17.43 -65.25
CA LYS A 411 -8.30 -18.67 -64.46
C LYS A 411 -7.02 -19.46 -64.69
N VAL A 412 -6.52 -20.13 -63.64
CA VAL A 412 -5.31 -20.93 -63.71
C VAL A 412 -5.44 -22.09 -64.70
N GLY A 413 -4.55 -22.06 -65.70
CA GLY A 413 -4.47 -22.98 -66.84
C GLY A 413 -5.50 -22.79 -67.95
N GLU A 414 -6.26 -21.70 -67.89
CA GLU A 414 -6.80 -21.04 -69.06
C GLU A 414 -5.77 -20.05 -69.62
N SER A 415 -5.74 -19.83 -70.94
CA SER A 415 -4.75 -18.98 -71.62
C SER A 415 -3.28 -19.44 -71.46
N ILE A 416 -2.36 -18.67 -72.04
CA ILE A 416 -0.91 -18.91 -71.98
C ILE A 416 -0.38 -18.61 -70.56
N ALA A 417 -0.78 -17.47 -69.98
CA ALA A 417 -0.39 -17.05 -68.64
C ALA A 417 -0.80 -18.07 -67.54
N GLY A 418 -2.02 -18.59 -67.60
CA GLY A 418 -2.48 -19.60 -66.64
C GLY A 418 -1.72 -20.93 -66.76
N ARG A 419 -1.25 -21.29 -67.97
CA ARG A 419 -0.42 -22.48 -68.17
C ARG A 419 0.99 -22.30 -67.60
N VAL A 420 1.56 -21.10 -67.71
CA VAL A 420 2.87 -20.79 -67.09
C VAL A 420 2.82 -20.97 -65.58
N ILE A 421 1.73 -20.57 -64.91
CA ILE A 421 1.52 -20.85 -63.47
C ILE A 421 1.51 -22.35 -63.20
N ARG A 422 0.74 -23.11 -63.97
CA ARG A 422 0.56 -24.56 -63.78
C ARG A 422 1.83 -25.36 -64.06
N GLU A 423 2.56 -25.00 -65.11
CA GLU A 423 3.73 -25.74 -65.57
C GLU A 423 5.04 -25.23 -64.94
N GLY A 424 5.03 -24.05 -64.32
CA GLY A 424 6.19 -23.45 -63.66
C GLY A 424 7.36 -23.15 -64.58
N ARG A 425 7.12 -23.01 -65.90
CA ARG A 425 8.15 -22.79 -66.91
C ARG A 425 7.78 -21.68 -67.89
N PRO A 426 8.76 -20.95 -68.44
CA PRO A 426 8.51 -19.94 -69.47
C PRO A 426 7.85 -20.53 -70.72
N ILE A 427 6.94 -19.76 -71.33
CA ILE A 427 6.33 -20.08 -72.62
C ILE A 427 6.52 -18.87 -73.54
N ALA A 428 7.17 -19.10 -74.68
CA ALA A 428 7.30 -18.14 -75.77
C ALA A 428 6.41 -18.57 -76.94
N VAL A 429 5.72 -17.60 -77.55
CA VAL A 429 4.83 -17.79 -78.70
C VAL A 429 5.14 -16.72 -79.73
N SER A 430 5.57 -17.13 -80.93
CA SER A 430 5.90 -16.21 -82.03
C SER A 430 4.69 -15.61 -82.72
N ASP A 431 3.54 -16.30 -82.70
CA ASP A 431 2.29 -15.75 -83.24
C ASP A 431 1.10 -16.13 -82.35
N ILE A 432 0.69 -15.20 -81.50
CA ILE A 432 -0.45 -15.36 -80.58
C ILE A 432 -1.80 -15.32 -81.29
N THR A 433 -1.87 -14.84 -82.54
CA THR A 433 -3.11 -14.78 -83.31
C THR A 433 -3.44 -16.11 -83.98
N ALA A 434 -2.42 -16.93 -84.24
CA ALA A 434 -2.54 -18.29 -84.78
C ALA A 434 -2.56 -19.38 -83.69
N ASP A 435 -2.20 -19.06 -82.45
CA ASP A 435 -2.10 -20.04 -81.36
C ASP A 435 -3.45 -20.29 -80.66
N SER A 436 -3.96 -21.53 -80.77
CA SER A 436 -5.21 -21.96 -80.15
C SER A 436 -5.18 -21.96 -78.61
N ARG A 437 -4.01 -21.81 -77.99
CA ARG A 437 -3.84 -21.70 -76.54
C ARG A 437 -4.11 -20.27 -76.05
N HIS A 438 -4.19 -19.29 -76.94
CA HIS A 438 -4.50 -17.91 -76.59
C HIS A 438 -6.01 -17.66 -76.64
N VAL A 439 -6.62 -17.56 -75.45
CA VAL A 439 -8.09 -17.44 -75.30
C VAL A 439 -8.62 -16.08 -75.76
N TYR A 440 -7.75 -15.06 -75.88
CA TYR A 440 -8.13 -13.66 -76.17
C TYR A 440 -7.53 -13.13 -77.49
N SER A 441 -7.47 -13.97 -78.52
CA SER A 441 -6.85 -13.65 -79.82
C SER A 441 -7.46 -12.45 -80.55
N ASP A 442 -8.77 -12.21 -80.41
CA ASP A 442 -9.42 -11.04 -81.01
C ASP A 442 -9.01 -9.72 -80.35
N GLN A 443 -8.86 -9.71 -79.03
CA GLN A 443 -8.41 -8.52 -78.28
C GLN A 443 -6.92 -8.27 -78.48
N ALA A 444 -6.09 -9.32 -78.57
CA ALA A 444 -4.68 -9.20 -78.90
C ALA A 444 -4.46 -8.64 -80.32
N ARG A 445 -5.32 -9.01 -81.27
CA ARG A 445 -5.31 -8.46 -82.64
C ARG A 445 -5.67 -6.98 -82.68
N LEU A 446 -6.63 -6.55 -81.86
CA LEU A 446 -7.02 -5.13 -81.74
C LEU A 446 -5.91 -4.26 -81.13
N GLU A 447 -5.09 -4.82 -80.24
CA GLU A 447 -3.88 -4.16 -79.70
C GLU A 447 -2.66 -4.21 -80.63
N GLY A 448 -2.76 -4.95 -81.76
CA GLY A 448 -1.65 -5.17 -82.68
C GLY A 448 -0.50 -5.90 -82.02
N LEU A 449 -0.79 -6.98 -81.30
CA LEU A 449 0.19 -7.85 -80.65
C LEU A 449 0.43 -9.10 -81.51
N CYS A 450 1.69 -9.48 -81.70
CA CYS A 450 2.11 -10.60 -82.54
C CYS A 450 2.76 -11.73 -81.73
N SER A 451 3.84 -11.45 -81.00
CA SER A 451 4.51 -12.44 -80.16
C SER A 451 4.34 -12.17 -78.66
N LEU A 452 4.48 -13.23 -77.85
CA LEU A 452 4.37 -13.20 -76.39
C LEU A 452 5.46 -14.06 -75.74
N LEU A 453 6.17 -13.48 -74.78
CA LEU A 453 6.94 -14.21 -73.78
C LEU A 453 6.23 -14.10 -72.43
N SER A 454 5.81 -15.24 -71.88
CA SER A 454 5.23 -15.34 -70.54
C SER A 454 6.18 -16.14 -69.66
N VAL A 455 6.66 -15.51 -68.59
CA VAL A 455 7.65 -16.07 -67.66
C VAL A 455 7.08 -16.15 -66.24
N PRO A 456 7.30 -17.25 -65.51
CA PRO A 456 6.80 -17.41 -64.15
C PRO A 456 7.58 -16.51 -63.17
N LEU A 457 6.87 -15.86 -62.27
CA LEU A 457 7.43 -15.20 -61.10
C LEU A 457 7.38 -16.19 -59.94
N SER A 458 8.55 -16.66 -59.51
CA SER A 458 8.66 -17.67 -58.45
C SER A 458 9.23 -17.06 -57.17
N LEU A 459 8.63 -17.39 -56.05
CA LEU A 459 9.14 -17.12 -54.71
C LEU A 459 9.45 -18.45 -54.02
N LYS A 460 10.75 -18.72 -53.81
CA LYS A 460 11.25 -20.03 -53.38
C LYS A 460 10.75 -21.14 -54.33
N ASP A 461 10.00 -22.12 -53.82
CA ASP A 461 9.51 -23.28 -54.59
C ASP A 461 8.09 -23.08 -55.15
N ARG A 462 7.54 -21.85 -55.07
CA ARG A 462 6.16 -21.55 -55.49
C ARG A 462 6.10 -20.47 -56.56
N VAL A 463 5.30 -20.69 -57.61
CA VAL A 463 4.97 -19.66 -58.61
C VAL A 463 3.86 -18.77 -58.06
N ILE A 464 4.12 -17.47 -57.96
CA ILE A 464 3.22 -16.46 -57.36
C ILE A 464 2.59 -15.53 -58.41
N GLY A 465 3.02 -15.62 -59.67
CA GLY A 465 2.53 -14.78 -60.74
C GLY A 465 3.25 -15.03 -62.06
N VAL A 466 2.97 -14.19 -63.05
CA VAL A 466 3.63 -14.20 -64.36
C VAL A 466 3.98 -12.79 -64.80
N LEU A 467 5.11 -12.66 -65.49
CA LEU A 467 5.48 -11.48 -66.26
C LEU A 467 5.23 -11.81 -67.74
N ASN A 468 4.41 -11.00 -68.40
CA ASN A 468 4.10 -11.10 -69.82
C ASN A 468 4.74 -9.95 -70.57
N ILE A 469 5.34 -10.26 -71.70
CA ILE A 469 6.02 -9.31 -72.58
C ILE A 469 5.52 -9.57 -73.98
N TYR A 470 5.00 -8.54 -74.64
CA TYR A 470 4.45 -8.64 -75.99
C TYR A 470 5.19 -7.71 -76.94
N THR A 471 5.31 -8.15 -78.20
CA THR A 471 5.79 -7.31 -79.30
C THR A 471 4.79 -7.35 -80.46
N ASP A 472 4.96 -6.45 -81.42
CA ASP A 472 4.19 -6.39 -82.67
C ASP A 472 4.84 -7.16 -83.83
N GLU A 473 5.97 -7.82 -83.58
CA GLU A 473 6.71 -8.66 -84.54
C GLU A 473 6.83 -10.13 -84.05
N PRO A 474 6.94 -11.11 -84.96
CA PRO A 474 6.97 -12.53 -84.62
C PRO A 474 8.30 -13.07 -84.04
#